data_AF-Q4D7R1-F1
#
_entry.id   AF-Q4D7R1-F1
#
_cell.length_a   1.000
_cell.length_b   1.000
_cell.length_c   1.000
_cell.angle_alpha   90.00
_cell.angle_beta   90.00
_cell.angle_gamma   90.00
#
_symmetry.space_group_name_H-M   'P 1'
#
loop_
_entity.id
_entity.type
_entity.pdbx_description
1 polymer ?
#
loop_
_entity_poly.entity_id
_entity_poly.type
_entity_poly.pdbx_seq_one_letter_code
_entity_poly.pdbx_strand_id
1 'polypeptide(L)'
;VKMYSQRLSRVSPYLSNGSLSPRRFYEMLRRYATENLRDNFVQMQYREALLRLSRRDYWHWMGLRYGTLLFFPYGPRPEQTDNIPDWRHDEKIVQKWCAGLTGVPFADAAMRELLTTGFVAHEGRQALAWLLTRGYGQDWRLGAEWLERCSLDYDPFLCYGNFAYFSELILDDFGEPVRSVHWLAHHHDQTGIYVKKWLPLLSKIPPVYIHRPHVLTPRMQAMHGVRLGKTYPYPLKLWDGAQYMLGSDELTTYFDDSSAWHRKTKSGAGGPGHAEALRHGKAIMKVREWNAAILPEEVAQRPWAHHLPASAFESSEDEVETLQMRQRNQNQPTRHGQLSL
;
A
#
# COMPACT_ATOMS: atom_id res chain seq x y z
N VAL A 1 -5.00 -11.62 -9.71
CA VAL A 1 -5.10 -10.73 -8.53
C VAL A 1 -4.51 -9.38 -8.88
N LYS A 2 -5.25 -8.28 -8.67
CA LYS A 2 -4.78 -6.92 -9.00
C LYS A 2 -3.52 -6.54 -8.19
N MET A 3 -3.47 -6.93 -6.91
CA MET A 3 -2.32 -6.71 -6.00
C MET A 3 -0.98 -7.22 -6.54
N TYR A 4 -0.98 -8.30 -7.31
CA TYR A 4 0.24 -8.91 -7.89
C TYR A 4 0.32 -8.85 -9.40
N SER A 5 -0.56 -8.10 -10.03
CA SER A 5 -0.63 -8.08 -11.48
C SER A 5 0.70 -7.63 -12.06
N GLN A 6 1.15 -8.28 -13.15
CA GLN A 6 2.24 -7.79 -14.00
C GLN A 6 1.96 -6.38 -14.56
N ARG A 7 0.73 -5.86 -14.37
CA ARG A 7 0.30 -4.50 -14.69
C ARG A 7 0.87 -3.43 -13.76
N LEU A 8 1.44 -3.79 -12.60
CA LEU A 8 2.11 -2.82 -11.74
C LEU A 8 3.54 -2.57 -12.25
N SER A 9 3.84 -1.33 -12.63
CA SER A 9 5.16 -0.93 -13.12
C SER A 9 6.26 -1.04 -12.05
N ARG A 10 5.90 -0.90 -10.76
CA ARG A 10 6.82 -0.96 -9.60
C ARG A 10 8.02 0.00 -9.71
N VAL A 11 7.84 1.10 -10.43
CA VAL A 11 8.87 2.13 -10.59
C VAL A 11 8.85 3.17 -9.46
N SER A 12 7.90 3.09 -8.52
CA SER A 12 7.73 4.10 -7.49
C SER A 12 8.98 4.34 -6.63
N PRO A 13 9.80 3.32 -6.23
CA PRO A 13 11.02 3.60 -5.48
C PRO A 13 11.99 4.51 -6.25
N TYR A 14 12.13 4.28 -7.56
CA TYR A 14 12.98 5.07 -8.46
C TYR A 14 12.45 6.48 -8.72
N LEU A 15 11.12 6.64 -8.73
CA LEU A 15 10.50 7.96 -8.89
C LEU A 15 10.62 8.77 -7.60
N SER A 16 10.44 8.15 -6.44
CA SER A 16 10.48 8.82 -5.13
C SER A 16 11.90 9.28 -4.76
N ASN A 17 12.93 8.48 -5.06
CA ASN A 17 14.32 8.86 -4.77
C ASN A 17 15.01 9.70 -5.87
N GLY A 18 14.34 9.94 -7.00
CA GLY A 18 14.87 10.72 -8.11
C GLY A 18 15.78 9.97 -9.08
N SER A 19 15.99 8.66 -8.91
CA SER A 19 16.78 7.84 -9.85
C SER A 19 16.13 7.68 -11.23
N LEU A 20 14.81 7.88 -11.34
CA LEU A 20 14.09 7.93 -12.61
C LEU A 20 13.32 9.25 -12.73
N SER A 21 13.61 10.03 -13.78
CA SER A 21 12.87 11.26 -14.06
C SER A 21 11.41 10.96 -14.43
N PRO A 22 10.40 11.55 -13.74
CA PRO A 22 9.00 11.37 -14.10
C PRO A 22 8.68 11.80 -15.54
N ARG A 23 9.35 12.88 -16.02
CA ARG A 23 9.26 13.34 -17.41
C ARG A 23 9.80 12.30 -18.38
N ARG A 24 10.96 11.70 -18.06
CA ARG A 24 11.55 10.65 -18.90
C ARG A 24 10.65 9.42 -18.96
N PHE A 25 10.12 9.00 -17.81
CA PHE A 25 9.19 7.87 -17.73
C PHE A 25 7.92 8.14 -18.54
N TYR A 26 7.33 9.34 -18.44
CA TYR A 26 6.20 9.76 -19.29
C TYR A 26 6.53 9.70 -20.79
N GLU A 27 7.67 10.25 -21.22
CA GLU A 27 8.06 10.23 -22.64
C GLU A 27 8.29 8.80 -23.17
N MET A 28 8.86 7.90 -22.34
CA MET A 28 9.00 6.48 -22.68
C MET A 28 7.63 5.80 -22.85
N LEU A 29 6.71 6.03 -21.90
CA LEU A 29 5.35 5.51 -21.96
C LEU A 29 4.61 6.02 -23.20
N ARG A 30 4.70 7.32 -23.48
CA ARG A 30 4.08 7.96 -24.65
C ARG A 30 4.61 7.37 -25.94
N ARG A 31 5.93 7.28 -26.08
CA ARG A 31 6.59 6.69 -27.25
C ARG A 31 6.14 5.24 -27.46
N TYR A 32 6.20 4.40 -26.42
CA TYR A 32 5.79 3.00 -26.51
C TYR A 32 4.30 2.85 -26.89
N ALA A 33 3.43 3.70 -26.34
CA ALA A 33 2.01 3.72 -26.71
C ALA A 33 1.78 4.18 -28.17
N THR A 34 2.54 5.15 -28.65
CA THR A 34 2.49 5.62 -30.06
C THR A 34 3.02 4.56 -31.04
N GLU A 35 4.04 3.80 -30.66
CA GLU A 35 4.55 2.68 -31.48
C GLU A 35 3.55 1.51 -31.52
N ASN A 36 2.65 1.39 -30.53
CA ASN A 36 1.70 0.28 -30.38
C ASN A 36 0.23 0.75 -30.38
N LEU A 37 -0.16 1.63 -31.31
CA LEU A 37 -1.52 2.22 -31.37
C LEU A 37 -2.66 1.19 -31.46
N ARG A 38 -2.43 0.05 -32.12
CA ARG A 38 -3.44 -0.99 -32.33
C ARG A 38 -3.55 -1.98 -31.15
N ASP A 39 -2.62 -1.93 -30.20
CA ASP A 39 -2.64 -2.80 -29.03
C ASP A 39 -3.48 -2.17 -27.91
N ASN A 40 -4.74 -2.60 -27.80
CA ASN A 40 -5.67 -2.15 -26.77
C ASN A 40 -5.15 -2.35 -25.35
N PHE A 41 -4.36 -3.41 -25.10
CA PHE A 41 -3.79 -3.66 -23.78
C PHE A 41 -2.73 -2.61 -23.46
N VAL A 42 -1.85 -2.29 -24.40
CA VAL A 42 -0.85 -1.21 -24.25
C VAL A 42 -1.52 0.14 -24.04
N GLN A 43 -2.54 0.47 -24.84
CA GLN A 43 -3.28 1.73 -24.68
C GLN A 43 -3.96 1.85 -23.31
N MET A 44 -4.51 0.74 -22.80
CA MET A 44 -5.09 0.70 -21.46
C MET A 44 -4.00 0.90 -20.38
N GLN A 45 -2.86 0.20 -20.46
CA GLN A 45 -1.75 0.38 -19.50
C GLN A 45 -1.20 1.81 -19.53
N TYR A 46 -1.10 2.41 -20.71
CA TYR A 46 -0.65 3.78 -20.88
C TYR A 46 -1.56 4.76 -20.13
N ARG A 47 -2.88 4.68 -20.34
CA ARG A 47 -3.86 5.53 -19.63
C ARG A 47 -3.79 5.35 -18.10
N GLU A 48 -3.71 4.10 -17.66
CA GLU A 48 -3.55 3.73 -16.26
C GLU A 48 -2.25 4.27 -15.63
N ALA A 49 -1.15 4.30 -16.38
CA ALA A 49 0.11 4.88 -15.92
C ALA A 49 0.04 6.42 -15.86
N LEU A 50 -0.61 7.06 -16.83
CA LEU A 50 -0.85 8.51 -16.80
C LEU A 50 -1.69 8.94 -15.60
N LEU A 51 -2.76 8.19 -15.28
CA LEU A 51 -3.57 8.46 -14.09
C LEU A 51 -2.77 8.34 -12.79
N ARG A 52 -1.82 7.41 -12.70
CA ARG A 52 -0.96 7.26 -11.52
C ARG A 52 0.11 8.36 -11.43
N LEU A 53 0.69 8.75 -12.56
CA LEU A 53 1.64 9.87 -12.62
C LEU A 53 0.96 11.20 -12.29
N SER A 54 -0.26 11.44 -12.79
CA SER A 54 -1.01 12.64 -12.46
C SER A 54 -1.37 12.70 -10.97
N ARG A 55 -1.68 11.57 -10.32
CA ARG A 55 -1.86 11.51 -8.86
C ARG A 55 -0.59 11.84 -8.09
N ARG A 56 0.58 11.35 -8.53
CA ARG A 56 1.87 11.73 -7.93
C ARG A 56 2.07 13.23 -8.00
N ASP A 57 1.86 13.83 -9.16
CA ASP A 57 2.00 15.28 -9.33
C ASP A 57 0.95 16.05 -8.54
N TYR A 58 -0.31 15.60 -8.51
CA TYR A 58 -1.36 16.19 -7.69
C TYR A 58 -0.96 16.26 -6.21
N TRP A 59 -0.44 15.16 -5.65
CA TRP A 59 -0.01 15.14 -4.25
C TRP A 59 1.13 16.12 -3.99
N HIS A 60 2.07 16.25 -4.93
CA HIS A 60 3.14 17.25 -4.85
C HIS A 60 2.57 18.67 -4.87
N TRP A 61 1.61 18.95 -5.74
CA TRP A 61 0.91 20.24 -5.76
C TRP A 61 0.14 20.52 -4.47
N MET A 62 -0.51 19.51 -3.88
CA MET A 62 -1.18 19.65 -2.57
C MET A 62 -0.18 19.90 -1.45
N GLY A 63 0.97 19.22 -1.48
CA GLY A 63 2.08 19.47 -0.57
C GLY A 63 2.58 20.92 -0.65
N LEU A 64 2.78 21.44 -1.86
CA LEU A 64 3.18 22.83 -2.08
C LEU A 64 2.09 23.83 -1.66
N ARG A 65 0.82 23.51 -1.93
CA ARG A 65 -0.34 24.38 -1.62
C ARG A 65 -0.59 24.51 -0.12
N TYR A 66 -0.61 23.38 0.58
CA TYR A 66 -0.96 23.34 2.00
C TYR A 66 0.26 23.52 2.92
N GLY A 67 1.46 23.20 2.42
CA GLY A 67 2.69 23.29 3.20
C GLY A 67 2.60 22.48 4.49
N THR A 68 2.94 23.09 5.61
CA THR A 68 2.92 22.45 6.94
C THR A 68 1.51 22.05 7.39
N LEU A 69 0.45 22.68 6.86
CA LEU A 69 -0.93 22.38 7.25
C LEU A 69 -1.31 20.92 6.95
N LEU A 70 -0.68 20.30 5.95
CA LEU A 70 -0.93 18.91 5.58
C LEU A 70 -0.70 17.93 6.74
N PHE A 71 0.20 18.25 7.68
CA PHE A 71 0.69 17.34 8.72
C PHE A 71 -0.01 17.49 10.08
N PHE A 72 -0.98 18.41 10.20
CA PHE A 72 -1.73 18.58 11.45
C PHE A 72 -2.79 17.48 11.62
N PRO A 73 -3.21 17.16 12.85
CA PRO A 73 -4.25 16.14 13.08
C PRO A 73 -5.54 16.45 12.31
N TYR A 74 -5.85 17.74 12.12
CA TYR A 74 -7.02 18.20 11.37
C TYR A 74 -6.83 18.27 9.84
N GLY A 75 -5.65 17.93 9.33
CA GLY A 75 -5.33 18.03 7.92
C GLY A 75 -5.23 19.47 7.42
N PRO A 76 -5.33 19.71 6.09
CA PRO A 76 -4.94 20.98 5.49
C PRO A 76 -5.92 22.15 5.63
N ARG A 77 -7.07 21.96 6.29
CA ARG A 77 -8.17 22.95 6.39
C ARG A 77 -8.50 23.28 7.85
N PRO A 78 -7.71 24.14 8.52
CA PRO A 78 -7.92 24.48 9.93
C PRO A 78 -9.26 25.17 10.20
N GLU A 79 -9.96 25.65 9.17
CA GLU A 79 -11.27 26.30 9.26
C GLU A 79 -12.42 25.28 9.27
N GLN A 80 -12.16 24.00 8.98
CA GLN A 80 -13.17 22.95 8.82
C GLN A 80 -12.89 21.77 9.76
N THR A 81 -12.88 22.04 11.06
CA THR A 81 -12.49 21.06 12.09
C THR A 81 -13.66 20.42 12.84
N ASP A 82 -14.88 20.95 12.70
CA ASP A 82 -16.06 20.50 13.45
C ASP A 82 -16.41 19.01 13.26
N ASN A 83 -16.06 18.44 12.10
CA ASN A 83 -16.35 17.04 11.76
C ASN A 83 -15.13 16.12 11.91
N ILE A 84 -14.02 16.62 12.45
CA ILE A 84 -12.79 15.85 12.57
C ILE A 84 -12.88 14.98 13.83
N PRO A 85 -12.67 13.65 13.73
CA PRO A 85 -12.72 12.77 14.89
C PRO A 85 -11.68 13.17 15.95
N ASP A 86 -12.04 13.00 17.22
CA ASP A 86 -11.07 12.99 18.31
C ASP A 86 -10.16 11.77 18.17
N TRP A 87 -9.03 11.97 17.49
CA TRP A 87 -8.11 10.89 17.14
C TRP A 87 -7.58 10.16 18.39
N ARG A 88 -7.73 8.84 18.36
CA ARG A 88 -7.26 7.97 19.44
C ARG A 88 -5.78 7.62 19.25
N HIS A 89 -5.15 7.31 20.37
CA HIS A 89 -3.76 6.86 20.45
C HIS A 89 -3.68 5.61 21.34
N ASP A 90 -4.40 4.56 20.95
CA ASP A 90 -4.35 3.27 21.64
C ASP A 90 -3.12 2.49 21.16
N GLU A 91 -2.05 2.58 21.94
CA GLU A 91 -0.77 1.95 21.64
C GLU A 91 -0.90 0.45 21.33
N LYS A 92 -1.78 -0.28 22.02
CA LYS A 92 -1.96 -1.73 21.80
C LYS A 92 -2.60 -2.02 20.46
N ILE A 93 -3.55 -1.19 20.03
CA ILE A 93 -4.17 -1.32 18.70
C ILE A 93 -3.16 -0.97 17.62
N VAL A 94 -2.45 0.15 17.77
CA VAL A 94 -1.46 0.62 16.80
C VAL A 94 -0.33 -0.41 16.64
N GLN A 95 0.21 -0.96 17.73
CA GLN A 95 1.23 -2.01 17.67
C GLN A 95 0.75 -3.26 16.92
N LYS A 96 -0.49 -3.71 17.15
CA LYS A 96 -1.07 -4.85 16.42
C LYS A 96 -1.30 -4.55 14.95
N TRP A 97 -1.69 -3.32 14.62
CA TRP A 97 -1.81 -2.86 13.23
C TRP A 97 -0.44 -2.83 12.53
N CYS A 98 0.57 -2.23 13.16
CA CYS A 98 1.96 -2.22 12.70
C CYS A 98 2.52 -3.63 12.48
N ALA A 99 2.15 -4.60 13.33
CA ALA A 99 2.60 -5.99 13.23
C ALA A 99 1.80 -6.85 12.23
N GLY A 100 0.72 -6.35 11.64
CA GLY A 100 -0.18 -7.15 10.80
C GLY A 100 -0.85 -8.29 11.59
N LEU A 101 -1.33 -7.98 12.79
CA LEU A 101 -2.02 -8.88 13.72
C LEU A 101 -3.40 -8.34 14.12
N THR A 102 -4.09 -7.73 13.16
CA THR A 102 -5.40 -7.10 13.36
C THR A 102 -6.56 -8.10 13.32
N GLY A 103 -6.34 -9.27 12.72
CA GLY A 103 -7.39 -10.25 12.45
C GLY A 103 -8.23 -9.93 11.20
N VAL A 104 -7.84 -8.90 10.44
CA VAL A 104 -8.39 -8.55 9.13
C VAL A 104 -7.41 -9.00 8.04
N PRO A 105 -7.65 -10.14 7.37
CA PRO A 105 -6.61 -10.84 6.59
C PRO A 105 -6.01 -10.03 5.45
N PHE A 106 -6.80 -9.21 4.75
CA PHE A 106 -6.31 -8.40 3.64
C PHE A 106 -5.36 -7.29 4.09
N ALA A 107 -5.67 -6.62 5.20
CA ALA A 107 -4.80 -5.61 5.80
C ALA A 107 -3.55 -6.26 6.44
N ASP A 108 -3.71 -7.37 7.16
CA ASP A 108 -2.57 -8.10 7.74
C ASP A 108 -1.62 -8.62 6.65
N ALA A 109 -2.16 -9.07 5.51
CA ALA A 109 -1.37 -9.45 4.34
C ALA A 109 -0.62 -8.24 3.74
N ALA A 110 -1.29 -7.08 3.64
CA ALA A 110 -0.69 -5.83 3.18
C ALA A 110 0.44 -5.33 4.10
N MET A 111 0.26 -5.43 5.41
CA MET A 111 1.30 -5.05 6.35
C MET A 111 2.52 -6.00 6.24
N ARG A 112 2.28 -7.31 6.16
CA ARG A 112 3.38 -8.29 5.99
C ARG A 112 4.10 -8.12 4.67
N GLU A 113 3.40 -7.78 3.59
CA GLU A 113 4.02 -7.39 2.34
C GLU A 113 4.96 -6.22 2.55
N LEU A 114 4.42 -5.11 3.06
CA LEU A 114 5.17 -3.88 3.31
C LEU A 114 6.42 -4.13 4.17
N LEU A 115 6.30 -4.86 5.28
CA LEU A 115 7.43 -5.14 6.16
C LEU A 115 8.49 -6.08 5.56
N THR A 116 8.08 -6.98 4.65
CA THR A 116 9.01 -7.96 4.06
C THR A 116 9.72 -7.42 2.82
N THR A 117 9.06 -6.56 2.04
CA THR A 117 9.56 -6.09 0.74
C THR A 117 9.87 -4.59 0.74
N GLY A 118 9.33 -3.82 1.68
CA GLY A 118 9.34 -2.37 1.64
C GLY A 118 8.38 -1.76 0.62
N PHE A 119 7.44 -2.53 0.06
CA PHE A 119 6.49 -2.04 -0.93
C PHE A 119 5.15 -2.76 -0.82
N VAL A 120 4.05 -2.02 -0.93
CA VAL A 120 2.70 -2.58 -1.02
C VAL A 120 1.91 -1.81 -2.09
N ALA A 121 1.06 -2.53 -2.84
CA ALA A 121 0.20 -1.90 -3.85
C ALA A 121 -0.72 -0.83 -3.23
N HIS A 122 -1.18 0.12 -4.06
CA HIS A 122 -2.03 1.24 -3.62
C HIS A 122 -3.25 0.78 -2.81
N GLU A 123 -3.91 -0.28 -3.25
CA GLU A 123 -5.09 -0.82 -2.56
C GLU A 123 -4.76 -1.45 -1.21
N GLY A 124 -3.52 -1.93 -1.03
CA GLY A 124 -3.03 -2.34 0.28
C GLY A 124 -2.78 -1.15 1.19
N ARG A 125 -2.22 -0.04 0.66
CA ARG A 125 -2.08 1.22 1.43
C ARG A 125 -3.44 1.77 1.85
N GLN A 126 -4.43 1.76 0.95
CA GLN A 126 -5.79 2.17 1.26
C GLN A 126 -6.42 1.28 2.35
N ALA A 127 -6.25 -0.04 2.26
CA ALA A 127 -6.72 -0.97 3.27
C ALA A 127 -6.10 -0.70 4.65
N LEU A 128 -4.80 -0.43 4.70
CA LEU A 128 -4.07 -0.11 5.93
C LEU A 128 -4.55 1.23 6.52
N ALA A 129 -4.68 2.26 5.70
CA ALA A 129 -5.18 3.57 6.12
C ALA A 129 -6.62 3.50 6.64
N TRP A 130 -7.54 2.93 5.84
CA TRP A 130 -8.95 2.77 6.22
C TRP A 130 -9.08 2.02 7.55
N LEU A 131 -8.31 0.94 7.75
CA LEU A 131 -8.42 0.12 8.96
C LEU A 131 -7.92 0.87 10.19
N LEU A 132 -6.81 1.60 10.08
CA LEU A 132 -6.26 2.39 11.18
C LEU A 132 -7.21 3.52 11.61
N THR A 133 -7.67 4.30 10.65
CA THR A 133 -8.38 5.56 10.93
C THR A 133 -9.86 5.32 11.08
N ARG A 134 -10.52 4.71 10.09
CA ARG A 134 -11.97 4.50 10.16
C ARG A 134 -12.36 3.29 11.00
N GLY A 135 -11.60 2.21 10.89
CA GLY A 135 -11.83 0.98 11.63
C GLY A 135 -11.50 1.11 13.13
N TYR A 136 -10.38 1.73 13.46
CA TYR A 136 -9.89 1.83 14.85
C TYR A 136 -9.89 3.24 15.44
N GLY A 137 -10.27 4.27 14.69
CA GLY A 137 -10.36 5.65 15.19
C GLY A 137 -9.02 6.25 15.57
N GLN A 138 -7.90 5.68 15.09
CA GLN A 138 -6.56 6.13 15.47
C GLN A 138 -6.14 7.33 14.62
N ASP A 139 -5.24 8.14 15.16
CA ASP A 139 -4.65 9.27 14.44
C ASP A 139 -4.02 8.80 13.13
N TRP A 140 -4.44 9.43 12.03
CA TRP A 140 -4.00 9.10 10.69
C TRP A 140 -2.50 9.29 10.49
N ARG A 141 -1.89 10.21 11.24
CA ARG A 141 -0.45 10.52 11.15
C ARG A 141 0.40 9.35 11.59
N LEU A 142 -0.06 8.54 12.54
CA LEU A 142 0.64 7.32 12.98
C LEU A 142 0.84 6.34 11.82
N GLY A 143 -0.15 6.26 10.92
CA GLY A 143 -0.04 5.40 9.75
C GLY A 143 0.89 5.97 8.69
N ALA A 144 0.89 7.29 8.49
CA ALA A 144 1.81 7.97 7.59
C ALA A 144 3.27 7.84 8.08
N GLU A 145 3.53 8.05 9.37
CA GLU A 145 4.83 7.84 10.02
C GLU A 145 5.29 6.39 9.92
N TRP A 146 4.37 5.43 10.02
CA TRP A 146 4.71 4.02 9.86
C TRP A 146 5.13 3.67 8.43
N LEU A 147 4.47 4.23 7.43
CA LEU A 147 4.86 4.07 6.03
C LEU A 147 6.16 4.78 5.71
N GLU A 148 6.42 5.94 6.32
CA GLU A 148 7.71 6.62 6.25
C GLU A 148 8.85 5.72 6.73
N ARG A 149 8.62 4.99 7.82
CA ARG A 149 9.60 4.03 8.35
C ARG A 149 9.81 2.82 7.43
N CYS A 150 8.76 2.30 6.78
CA CYS A 150 8.78 0.97 6.17
C CYS A 150 8.82 0.95 4.64
N SER A 151 8.45 2.03 3.95
CA SER A 151 8.22 2.04 2.50
C SER A 151 9.43 2.53 1.71
N LEU A 152 9.92 1.74 0.75
CA LEU A 152 11.03 2.08 -0.15
C LEU A 152 10.71 3.22 -1.14
N ASP A 153 9.43 3.45 -1.39
CA ASP A 153 8.95 4.54 -2.24
C ASP A 153 8.31 5.67 -1.43
N TYR A 154 8.72 5.82 -0.17
CA TYR A 154 8.28 6.93 0.67
C TYR A 154 8.48 8.27 -0.05
N ASP A 155 7.41 9.04 -0.05
CA ASP A 155 7.37 10.42 -0.49
C ASP A 155 6.41 11.13 0.48
N PRO A 156 6.83 12.22 1.14
CA PRO A 156 6.06 12.83 2.21
C PRO A 156 4.68 13.30 1.73
N PHE A 157 4.59 13.86 0.53
CA PHE A 157 3.33 14.40 0.03
C PHE A 157 2.39 13.30 -0.45
N LEU A 158 2.89 12.24 -1.09
CA LEU A 158 2.07 11.08 -1.41
C LEU A 158 1.65 10.32 -0.15
N CYS A 159 2.55 10.10 0.79
CA CYS A 159 2.28 9.28 1.97
C CYS A 159 1.26 9.95 2.88
N TYR A 160 1.57 11.15 3.37
CA TYR A 160 0.69 11.90 4.26
C TYR A 160 -0.57 12.38 3.52
N GLY A 161 -0.45 12.78 2.24
CA GLY A 161 -1.60 13.15 1.43
C GLY A 161 -2.61 12.02 1.26
N ASN A 162 -2.16 10.80 0.91
CA ASN A 162 -3.05 9.65 0.82
C ASN A 162 -3.68 9.27 2.17
N PHE A 163 -2.93 9.31 3.28
CA PHE A 163 -3.51 9.04 4.59
C PHE A 163 -4.55 10.08 5.02
N ALA A 164 -4.27 11.36 4.81
CA ALA A 164 -5.22 12.44 5.05
C ALA A 164 -6.48 12.29 4.17
N TYR A 165 -6.32 11.91 2.90
CA TYR A 165 -7.43 11.62 1.98
C TYR A 165 -8.29 10.44 2.40
N PHE A 166 -7.69 9.29 2.73
CA PHE A 166 -8.44 8.12 3.20
C PHE A 166 -9.06 8.31 4.59
N SER A 167 -8.64 9.35 5.31
CA SER A 167 -9.23 9.82 6.55
C SER A 167 -10.26 10.95 6.33
N GLU A 168 -10.60 11.23 5.07
CA GLU A 168 -11.57 12.25 4.64
C GLU A 168 -11.26 13.69 5.08
N LEU A 169 -9.99 13.99 5.34
CA LEU A 169 -9.52 15.34 5.70
C LEU A 169 -9.31 16.24 4.47
N ILE A 170 -9.12 15.62 3.30
CA ILE A 170 -8.96 16.28 2.00
C ILE A 170 -10.19 15.98 1.14
N LEU A 171 -10.69 16.98 0.41
CA LEU A 171 -11.81 16.77 -0.50
C LEU A 171 -11.48 15.71 -1.54
N ASP A 172 -12.51 14.98 -1.96
CA ASP A 172 -12.38 14.01 -3.02
C ASP A 172 -12.34 14.68 -4.40
N ASP A 173 -11.13 15.12 -4.78
CA ASP A 173 -10.86 15.68 -6.11
C ASP A 173 -10.76 14.59 -7.20
N PHE A 174 -10.78 13.30 -6.82
CA PHE A 174 -10.67 12.18 -7.76
C PHE A 174 -12.03 11.56 -8.13
N GLY A 175 -13.09 11.88 -7.38
CA GLY A 175 -14.41 11.26 -7.54
C GLY A 175 -14.44 9.78 -7.16
N GLU A 176 -13.53 9.36 -6.28
CA GLU A 176 -13.40 7.99 -5.78
C GLU A 176 -13.71 7.94 -4.28
N PRO A 177 -14.85 7.39 -3.85
CA PRO A 177 -15.15 7.32 -2.43
C PRO A 177 -14.15 6.40 -1.73
N VAL A 178 -13.81 6.72 -0.48
CA VAL A 178 -12.96 5.86 0.35
C VAL A 178 -13.62 4.48 0.49
N ARG A 179 -12.88 3.42 0.13
CA ARG A 179 -13.39 2.04 0.14
C ARG A 179 -12.97 1.31 1.40
N SER A 180 -13.88 0.52 1.96
CA SER A 180 -13.57 -0.35 3.09
C SER A 180 -12.54 -1.42 2.76
N VAL A 181 -11.79 -1.84 3.77
CA VAL A 181 -10.81 -2.95 3.64
C VAL A 181 -11.46 -4.21 3.07
N HIS A 182 -12.72 -4.48 3.40
CA HIS A 182 -13.43 -5.64 2.89
C HIS A 182 -13.89 -5.45 1.45
N TRP A 183 -14.35 -4.26 1.07
CA TRP A 183 -14.60 -3.94 -0.34
C TRP A 183 -13.33 -4.17 -1.16
N LEU A 184 -12.18 -3.66 -0.68
CA LEU A 184 -10.89 -3.83 -1.35
C LEU A 184 -10.51 -5.31 -1.45
N ALA A 185 -10.66 -6.08 -0.37
CA ALA A 185 -10.41 -7.51 -0.36
C ALA A 185 -11.26 -8.26 -1.40
N HIS A 186 -12.57 -7.99 -1.44
CA HIS A 186 -13.50 -8.61 -2.37
C HIS A 186 -13.29 -8.17 -3.83
N HIS A 187 -12.76 -6.98 -4.09
CA HIS A 187 -12.54 -6.49 -5.47
C HIS A 187 -11.15 -6.82 -6.01
N HIS A 188 -10.13 -6.87 -5.14
CA HIS A 188 -8.73 -7.00 -5.55
C HIS A 188 -8.13 -8.39 -5.28
N ASP A 189 -8.67 -9.14 -4.31
CA ASP A 189 -8.23 -10.49 -3.93
C ASP A 189 -9.39 -11.49 -3.77
N GLN A 190 -10.31 -11.54 -4.73
CA GLN A 190 -11.50 -12.42 -4.73
C GLN A 190 -11.23 -13.87 -4.29
N THR A 191 -10.09 -14.44 -4.66
CA THR A 191 -9.72 -15.84 -4.38
C THR A 191 -8.87 -16.02 -3.13
N GLY A 192 -8.48 -14.93 -2.48
CA GLY A 192 -7.59 -14.97 -1.33
C GLY A 192 -6.13 -15.26 -1.67
N ILE A 193 -5.73 -15.29 -2.95
CA ILE A 193 -4.35 -15.65 -3.34
C ILE A 193 -3.35 -14.67 -2.70
N TYR A 194 -3.70 -13.39 -2.61
CA TYR A 194 -2.88 -12.39 -1.93
C TYR A 194 -2.76 -12.69 -0.44
N VAL A 195 -3.90 -12.86 0.23
CA VAL A 195 -3.96 -13.21 1.65
C VAL A 195 -3.18 -14.49 1.95
N LYS A 196 -3.38 -15.54 1.17
CA LYS A 196 -2.73 -16.84 1.39
C LYS A 196 -1.21 -16.80 1.21
N LYS A 197 -0.70 -15.90 0.37
CA LYS A 197 0.75 -15.72 0.18
C LYS A 197 1.40 -15.06 1.40
N TRP A 198 0.83 -13.97 1.90
CA TRP A 198 1.40 -13.23 3.03
C TRP A 198 1.00 -13.80 4.40
N LEU A 199 -0.12 -14.51 4.46
CA LEU A 199 -0.63 -15.25 5.62
C LEU A 199 -0.68 -16.75 5.30
N PRO A 200 0.48 -17.44 5.18
CA PRO A 200 0.53 -18.87 4.81
C PRO A 200 -0.22 -19.77 5.80
N LEU A 201 -0.36 -19.32 7.05
CA LEU A 201 -1.19 -20.00 8.05
C LEU A 201 -2.68 -20.07 7.68
N LEU A 202 -3.19 -19.14 6.85
CA LEU A 202 -4.57 -19.14 6.33
C LEU A 202 -4.68 -19.80 4.95
N SER A 203 -3.58 -20.34 4.39
CA SER A 203 -3.52 -20.90 3.02
C SER A 203 -4.59 -21.95 2.71
N LYS A 204 -4.96 -22.74 3.72
CA LYS A 204 -5.94 -23.83 3.64
C LYS A 204 -7.39 -23.38 3.75
N ILE A 205 -7.66 -22.11 4.09
CA ILE A 205 -9.02 -21.58 4.18
C ILE A 205 -9.61 -21.40 2.77
N PRO A 206 -10.85 -21.86 2.51
CA PRO A 206 -11.53 -21.66 1.23
C PRO A 206 -11.75 -20.16 0.91
N PRO A 207 -11.75 -19.76 -0.38
CA PRO A 207 -11.93 -18.36 -0.77
C PRO A 207 -13.15 -17.66 -0.15
N VAL A 208 -14.25 -18.36 0.07
CA VAL A 208 -15.48 -17.80 0.66
C VAL A 208 -15.30 -17.32 2.12
N TYR A 209 -14.29 -17.84 2.83
CA TYR A 209 -14.00 -17.51 4.23
C TYR A 209 -12.67 -16.77 4.41
N ILE A 210 -11.84 -16.66 3.37
CA ILE A 210 -10.44 -16.20 3.49
C ILE A 210 -10.33 -14.76 4.03
N HIS A 211 -11.30 -13.90 3.71
CA HIS A 211 -11.35 -12.50 4.15
C HIS A 211 -12.13 -12.28 5.45
N ARG A 212 -12.73 -13.33 5.99
CA ARG A 212 -13.53 -13.32 7.23
C ARG A 212 -13.35 -14.61 8.03
N PRO A 213 -12.12 -15.01 8.39
CA PRO A 213 -11.87 -16.30 9.03
C PRO A 213 -12.59 -16.42 10.39
N HIS A 214 -12.94 -15.31 11.03
CA HIS A 214 -13.70 -15.26 12.29
C HIS A 214 -15.08 -15.93 12.23
N VAL A 215 -15.68 -16.10 11.04
CA VAL A 215 -16.96 -16.83 10.87
C VAL A 215 -16.79 -18.35 10.87
N LEU A 216 -15.55 -18.86 10.87
CA LEU A 216 -15.30 -20.30 10.87
C LEU A 216 -15.70 -20.92 12.22
N THR A 217 -16.57 -21.92 12.16
CA THR A 217 -16.89 -22.75 13.33
C THR A 217 -15.63 -23.47 13.86
N PRO A 218 -15.60 -23.87 15.15
CA PRO A 218 -14.47 -24.65 15.68
C PRO A 218 -14.12 -25.91 14.86
N ARG A 219 -15.12 -26.56 14.27
CA ARG A 219 -14.93 -27.71 13.36
C ARG A 219 -14.23 -27.31 12.06
N MET A 220 -14.62 -26.20 11.45
CA MET A 220 -13.99 -25.70 10.21
C MET A 220 -12.56 -25.19 10.47
N GLN A 221 -12.34 -24.53 11.61
CA GLN A 221 -11.01 -24.14 12.09
C GLN A 221 -10.08 -25.37 12.17
N ALA A 222 -10.52 -26.45 12.81
CA ALA A 222 -9.77 -27.71 12.88
C ALA A 222 -9.53 -28.33 11.49
N MET A 223 -10.56 -28.37 10.62
CA MET A 223 -10.47 -28.91 9.26
C MET A 223 -9.41 -28.20 8.40
N HIS A 224 -9.30 -26.87 8.53
CA HIS A 224 -8.33 -26.08 7.77
C HIS A 224 -7.00 -25.87 8.52
N GLY A 225 -6.84 -26.44 9.72
CA GLY A 225 -5.60 -26.33 10.50
C GLY A 225 -5.32 -24.93 11.05
N VAL A 226 -6.37 -24.13 11.30
CA VAL A 226 -6.27 -22.78 11.87
C VAL A 226 -6.94 -22.77 13.23
N ARG A 227 -6.38 -22.06 14.22
CA ARG A 227 -7.01 -21.81 15.52
C ARG A 227 -7.04 -20.32 15.78
N LEU A 228 -8.22 -19.71 15.70
CA LEU A 228 -8.39 -18.29 15.99
C LEU A 228 -8.10 -18.01 17.47
N GLY A 229 -7.49 -16.86 17.75
CA GLY A 229 -6.96 -16.50 19.06
C GLY A 229 -5.62 -17.16 19.42
N LYS A 230 -5.15 -18.14 18.62
CA LYS A 230 -3.86 -18.82 18.84
C LYS A 230 -2.91 -18.70 17.65
N THR A 231 -3.27 -19.24 16.48
CA THR A 231 -2.43 -19.19 15.27
C THR A 231 -2.70 -17.96 14.42
N TYR A 232 -3.90 -17.38 14.54
CA TYR A 232 -4.30 -16.11 13.92
C TYR A 232 -5.23 -15.37 14.88
N PRO A 233 -5.12 -14.05 15.07
CA PRO A 233 -5.97 -13.34 16.01
C PRO A 233 -7.43 -13.29 15.54
N TYR A 234 -8.35 -13.09 16.49
CA TYR A 234 -9.67 -12.58 16.15
C TYR A 234 -9.57 -11.12 15.70
N PRO A 235 -10.50 -10.63 14.85
CA PRO A 235 -10.57 -9.22 14.50
C PRO A 235 -10.57 -8.34 15.75
N LEU A 236 -9.73 -7.31 15.77
CA LEU A 236 -9.78 -6.31 16.83
C LEU A 236 -11.14 -5.62 16.80
N LYS A 237 -11.65 -5.30 18.00
CA LYS A 237 -12.89 -4.55 18.16
C LYS A 237 -12.75 -3.22 17.43
N LEU A 238 -13.74 -2.88 16.59
CA LEU A 238 -13.87 -1.52 16.08
C LEU A 238 -14.01 -0.55 17.25
N TRP A 239 -13.53 0.67 17.08
CA TRP A 239 -13.71 1.70 18.11
C TRP A 239 -15.19 2.08 18.23
N ASP A 240 -15.60 2.54 19.42
CA ASP A 240 -17.02 2.80 19.72
C ASP A 240 -17.62 3.99 18.96
N GLY A 241 -16.85 4.69 18.13
CA GLY A 241 -17.38 5.72 17.22
C GLY A 241 -17.45 5.27 15.76
N ALA A 242 -17.03 4.05 15.45
CA ALA A 242 -17.02 3.53 14.08
C ALA A 242 -18.42 3.59 13.44
N GLN A 243 -19.49 3.40 14.20
CA GLN A 243 -20.86 3.47 13.69
C GLN A 243 -21.30 4.86 13.22
N TYR A 244 -20.59 5.93 13.62
CA TYR A 244 -20.88 7.30 13.16
C TYR A 244 -20.13 7.65 11.87
N MET A 245 -19.00 6.98 11.61
CA MET A 245 -18.20 7.19 10.40
C MET A 245 -18.48 6.15 9.32
N LEU A 246 -18.80 4.92 9.70
CA LEU A 246 -18.95 3.81 8.78
C LEU A 246 -20.40 3.66 8.33
N GLY A 247 -20.57 3.46 7.02
CA GLY A 247 -21.85 3.07 6.46
C GLY A 247 -22.29 1.72 7.04
N SER A 248 -23.58 1.47 7.03
CA SER A 248 -24.14 0.21 7.52
C SER A 248 -23.65 -1.03 6.75
N ASP A 249 -23.37 -0.86 5.46
CA ASP A 249 -22.74 -1.88 4.62
C ASP A 249 -21.30 -2.19 5.08
N GLU A 250 -20.57 -1.19 5.56
CA GLU A 250 -19.23 -1.38 6.13
C GLU A 250 -19.32 -2.08 7.49
N LEU A 251 -20.24 -1.66 8.37
CA LEU A 251 -20.45 -2.28 9.69
C LEU A 251 -20.87 -3.74 9.58
N THR A 252 -21.75 -4.10 8.64
CA THR A 252 -22.16 -5.50 8.44
C THR A 252 -21.04 -6.43 8.04
N THR A 253 -19.92 -5.90 7.56
CA THR A 253 -18.78 -6.76 7.28
C THR A 253 -17.98 -7.14 8.53
N TYR A 254 -18.21 -6.44 9.65
CA TYR A 254 -17.58 -6.71 10.95
C TYR A 254 -18.51 -7.39 11.97
N PHE A 255 -19.83 -7.27 11.80
CA PHE A 255 -20.83 -7.82 12.73
C PHE A 255 -21.63 -8.98 12.09
N ASP A 256 -21.92 -10.01 12.89
CA ASP A 256 -22.59 -11.26 12.50
C ASP A 256 -24.05 -11.09 12.02
N ASP A 257 -24.50 -12.06 11.23
CA ASP A 257 -25.80 -12.18 10.55
C ASP A 257 -27.00 -12.12 11.51
N SER A 258 -26.76 -12.29 12.82
CA SER A 258 -27.76 -12.22 13.89
C SER A 258 -28.24 -10.80 14.22
N SER A 259 -27.60 -9.75 13.69
CA SER A 259 -28.04 -8.37 13.92
C SER A 259 -29.39 -8.07 13.26
N ALA A 260 -30.29 -7.37 13.97
CA ALA A 260 -31.63 -7.01 13.48
C ALA A 260 -31.61 -6.25 12.13
N TRP A 261 -30.48 -5.64 11.81
CA TRP A 261 -30.20 -4.85 10.62
C TRP A 261 -29.97 -5.71 9.35
N HIS A 262 -29.41 -6.93 9.50
CA HIS A 262 -29.05 -7.84 8.40
C HIS A 262 -30.24 -8.42 7.60
N ARG A 263 -31.48 -8.24 8.08
CA ARG A 263 -32.69 -8.75 7.41
C ARG A 263 -33.18 -7.93 6.21
N LYS A 264 -32.63 -6.72 5.95
CA LYS A 264 -33.13 -5.79 4.92
C LYS A 264 -32.33 -5.73 3.59
N THR A 265 -31.13 -6.31 3.49
CA THR A 265 -30.18 -6.08 2.36
C THR A 265 -30.07 -7.23 1.33
N LYS A 266 -31.02 -8.18 1.32
CA LYS A 266 -30.99 -9.43 0.51
C LYS A 266 -31.17 -9.28 -1.03
N SER A 267 -30.96 -8.12 -1.64
CA SER A 267 -31.33 -7.82 -3.05
C SER A 267 -30.24 -8.03 -4.13
N GLY A 268 -29.16 -8.78 -3.87
CA GLY A 268 -28.49 -9.58 -4.92
C GLY A 268 -27.60 -8.88 -5.97
N ALA A 269 -26.59 -8.11 -5.56
CA ALA A 269 -25.49 -7.66 -6.45
C ALA A 269 -24.12 -8.14 -5.92
N GLY A 270 -23.55 -9.23 -6.48
CA GLY A 270 -22.21 -9.71 -6.07
C GLY A 270 -21.78 -11.17 -6.36
N GLY A 271 -22.36 -11.89 -7.33
CA GLY A 271 -21.78 -13.02 -8.12
C GLY A 271 -21.28 -14.34 -7.45
N PRO A 272 -21.35 -15.50 -8.13
CA PRO A 272 -20.57 -16.73 -7.84
C PRO A 272 -19.04 -16.58 -8.11
N GLY A 273 -18.53 -15.35 -7.98
CA GLY A 273 -17.43 -14.71 -8.70
C GLY A 273 -16.09 -15.45 -8.69
N HIS A 274 -15.74 -16.23 -9.71
CA HIS A 274 -16.55 -16.46 -10.91
C HIS A 274 -16.29 -17.86 -11.53
N ALA A 275 -16.12 -18.89 -10.68
CA ALA A 275 -15.88 -20.32 -10.99
C ALA A 275 -14.64 -20.72 -11.83
N GLU A 276 -14.09 -19.83 -12.66
CA GLU A 276 -13.15 -20.22 -13.71
C GLU A 276 -11.97 -19.25 -13.87
N ALA A 277 -11.78 -18.30 -12.94
CA ALA A 277 -10.83 -17.17 -13.07
C ALA A 277 -9.55 -17.33 -12.24
N LEU A 278 -8.71 -18.32 -12.48
CA LEU A 278 -8.31 -18.85 -13.77
C LEU A 278 -7.69 -20.21 -13.48
N ARG A 279 -8.03 -21.29 -14.18
CA ARG A 279 -7.26 -22.56 -14.18
C ARG A 279 -5.73 -22.35 -14.39
N HIS A 280 -5.29 -21.12 -14.70
CA HIS A 280 -3.93 -20.68 -15.04
C HIS A 280 -3.55 -19.28 -14.47
N GLY A 281 -3.44 -19.11 -13.15
CA GLY A 281 -3.03 -17.83 -12.55
C GLY A 281 -1.84 -17.92 -11.59
N LYS A 282 -0.62 -18.21 -12.06
CA LYS A 282 0.60 -18.04 -11.25
C LYS A 282 0.85 -16.55 -11.04
N ALA A 283 0.47 -16.03 -9.88
CA ALA A 283 0.87 -14.71 -9.40
C ALA A 283 1.58 -14.88 -8.05
N ILE A 284 2.85 -15.28 -8.11
CA ILE A 284 3.77 -15.22 -6.97
C ILE A 284 4.99 -14.50 -7.52
N MET A 285 5.11 -13.20 -7.24
CA MET A 285 6.43 -12.59 -7.26
C MET A 285 7.17 -13.07 -6.01
N LYS A 286 8.19 -13.91 -6.18
CA LYS A 286 9.05 -14.38 -5.08
C LYS A 286 9.83 -13.18 -4.51
N VAL A 287 10.28 -13.23 -3.25
CA VAL A 287 11.13 -12.16 -2.68
C VAL A 287 12.36 -11.91 -3.56
N ARG A 288 12.97 -12.96 -4.11
CA ARG A 288 14.03 -12.84 -5.13
C ARG A 288 13.60 -12.05 -6.38
N GLU A 289 12.34 -12.13 -6.80
CA GLU A 289 11.83 -11.41 -7.98
C GLU A 289 11.49 -9.95 -7.64
N TRP A 290 11.25 -9.63 -6.36
CA TRP A 290 11.22 -8.25 -5.87
C TRP A 290 12.63 -7.68 -5.76
N ASN A 291 13.56 -8.44 -5.17
CA ASN A 291 14.97 -8.12 -5.14
C ASN A 291 15.49 -7.90 -6.57
N ALA A 292 14.97 -8.65 -7.55
CA ALA A 292 15.23 -8.44 -8.97
C ALA A 292 14.81 -7.09 -9.56
N ALA A 293 14.00 -6.35 -8.82
CA ALA A 293 13.50 -5.04 -9.18
C ALA A 293 14.10 -3.93 -8.32
N ILE A 294 15.00 -4.23 -7.37
CA ILE A 294 15.65 -3.22 -6.51
C ILE A 294 17.16 -3.44 -6.30
N LEU A 295 17.69 -4.66 -6.46
CA LEU A 295 19.11 -4.95 -6.35
C LEU A 295 19.85 -4.39 -7.57
N PRO A 296 20.89 -3.55 -7.38
CA PRO A 296 21.67 -2.96 -8.46
C PRO A 296 22.01 -3.92 -9.61
N GLU A 297 22.52 -5.10 -9.29
CA GLU A 297 22.93 -6.13 -10.26
C GLU A 297 21.77 -6.66 -11.10
N GLU A 298 20.59 -6.86 -10.48
CA GLU A 298 19.41 -7.37 -11.18
C GLU A 298 18.68 -6.27 -11.93
N VAL A 299 18.71 -5.04 -11.40
CA VAL A 299 18.15 -3.85 -12.04
C VAL A 299 18.94 -3.51 -13.30
N ALA A 300 20.27 -3.61 -13.28
CA ALA A 300 21.15 -3.36 -14.43
C ALA A 300 20.79 -4.20 -15.67
N GLN A 301 20.19 -5.38 -15.47
CA GLN A 301 19.78 -6.28 -16.55
C GLN A 301 18.45 -5.89 -17.21
N ARG A 302 17.72 -4.90 -16.67
CA ARG A 302 16.41 -4.51 -17.21
C ARG A 302 16.56 -3.63 -18.45
N PRO A 303 15.72 -3.80 -19.50
CA PRO A 303 15.79 -2.96 -20.70
C PRO A 303 15.70 -1.46 -20.43
N TRP A 304 15.05 -1.04 -19.35
CA TRP A 304 14.89 0.35 -18.95
C TRP A 304 16.03 0.87 -18.03
N ALA A 305 16.92 0.00 -17.57
CA ALA A 305 17.97 0.32 -16.60
C ALA A 305 18.95 1.38 -17.13
N HIS A 306 19.23 1.39 -18.43
CA HIS A 306 20.09 2.39 -19.09
C HIS A 306 19.58 3.84 -19.00
N HIS A 307 18.37 4.06 -18.46
CA HIS A 307 17.86 5.40 -18.15
C HIS A 307 18.10 5.84 -16.70
N LEU A 308 18.57 4.94 -15.83
CA LEU A 308 18.98 5.28 -14.48
C LEU A 308 20.39 5.91 -14.51
N PRO A 309 20.70 6.86 -13.63
CA PRO A 309 22.06 7.36 -13.47
C PRO A 309 22.99 6.22 -12.99
N ALA A 310 24.30 6.34 -13.25
CA ALA A 310 25.29 5.35 -12.82
C ALA A 310 25.22 5.08 -11.30
N SER A 311 24.93 6.12 -10.51
CA SER A 311 24.71 6.05 -9.06
C SER A 311 23.56 5.12 -8.63
N ALA A 312 22.66 4.73 -9.53
CA ALA A 312 21.61 3.74 -9.24
C ALA A 312 22.16 2.30 -9.21
N PHE A 313 23.39 2.08 -9.67
CA PHE A 313 24.05 0.78 -9.72
C PHE A 313 25.26 0.68 -8.80
N GLU A 314 25.69 1.77 -8.19
CA GLU A 314 26.78 1.78 -7.21
C GLU A 314 26.34 0.96 -5.99
N SER A 315 27.13 -0.06 -5.65
CA SER A 315 26.87 -0.85 -4.46
C SER A 315 27.21 0.01 -3.24
N SER A 316 26.42 -0.10 -2.17
CA SER A 316 26.74 0.54 -0.89
C SER A 316 28.04 0.01 -0.28
N GLU A 317 28.64 -1.05 -0.84
CA GLU A 317 29.93 -1.59 -0.41
C GLU A 317 31.09 -0.66 -0.80
N ASP A 318 31.04 -0.06 -1.99
CA ASP A 318 32.01 0.95 -2.41
C ASP A 318 31.88 2.23 -1.57
N GLU A 319 30.68 2.59 -1.11
CA GLU A 319 30.51 3.71 -0.16
C GLU A 319 31.13 3.38 1.21
N VAL A 320 31.03 2.15 1.70
CA VAL A 320 31.65 1.74 2.97
C VAL A 320 33.17 1.74 2.86
N GLU A 321 33.75 1.20 1.79
CA GLU A 321 35.20 1.26 1.56
C GLU A 321 35.70 2.68 1.25
N THR A 322 34.94 3.48 0.50
CA THR A 322 35.28 4.88 0.20
C THR A 322 35.17 5.76 1.45
N LEU A 323 34.21 5.49 2.34
CA LEU A 323 34.12 6.14 3.66
C LEU A 323 35.30 5.72 4.56
N GLN A 324 35.69 4.44 4.56
CA GLN A 324 36.85 3.95 5.29
C GLN A 324 38.18 4.50 4.73
N MET A 325 38.31 4.65 3.41
CA MET A 325 39.48 5.26 2.75
C MET A 325 39.53 6.78 2.97
N ARG A 326 38.39 7.48 2.92
CA ARG A 326 38.32 8.92 3.25
C ARG A 326 38.72 9.17 4.71
N GLN A 327 38.34 8.29 5.64
CA GLN A 327 38.81 8.35 7.03
C GLN A 327 40.32 8.08 7.16
N ARG A 328 40.90 7.21 6.33
CA ARG A 328 42.37 6.97 6.30
C ARG A 328 43.16 8.14 5.70
N ASN A 329 42.63 8.79 4.65
CA ASN A 329 43.31 9.89 3.95
C ASN A 329 43.15 11.26 4.64
N GLN A 330 42.12 11.45 5.46
CA GLN A 330 41.99 12.66 6.31
C GLN A 330 43.04 12.73 7.43
N ASN A 331 43.78 11.65 7.68
CA ASN A 331 44.91 11.61 8.63
C ASN A 331 46.27 11.96 8.00
N GLN A 332 46.32 12.50 6.77
CA GLN A 332 47.55 13.06 6.18
C GLN A 332 47.44 14.59 5.97
N PRO A 333 48.41 15.42 6.41
CA PRO A 333 48.31 16.88 6.30
C PRO A 333 48.59 17.41 4.89
N THR A 334 47.75 18.34 4.46
CA THR A 334 47.65 19.02 3.15
C THR A 334 48.76 20.05 2.87
N ARG A 335 49.07 20.29 1.58
CA ARG A 335 49.74 21.53 1.11
C ARG A 335 48.91 22.17 -0.01
N HIS A 336 48.57 23.44 0.21
CA HIS A 336 47.71 24.34 -0.55
C HIS A 336 48.29 24.85 -1.89
N GLY A 337 47.42 25.28 -2.81
CA GLY A 337 47.82 26.15 -3.92
C GLY A 337 46.72 26.51 -4.95
N GLN A 338 45.98 27.59 -4.67
CA GLN A 338 45.42 28.61 -5.59
C GLN A 338 44.28 28.29 -6.60
N LEU A 339 43.21 29.10 -6.46
CA LEU A 339 42.02 29.31 -7.31
C LEU A 339 42.22 30.52 -8.25
N SER A 340 41.58 30.52 -9.44
CA SER A 340 40.72 31.63 -9.94
C SER A 340 40.18 31.40 -11.37
N LEU A 341 38.85 31.25 -11.53
CA LEU A 341 37.94 32.12 -12.29
C LEU A 341 36.49 31.76 -11.96
#